data_AF-A0A6P0SV39-F1
#
_entry.id   AF-A0A6P0SV39-F1
#
_cell.length_a   1.000
_cell.length_b   1.000
_cell.length_c   1.000
_cell.angle_alpha   90.00
_cell.angle_beta   90.00
_cell.angle_gamma   90.00
#
_symmetry.space_group_name_H-M   'P 1'
#
loop_
_entity.id
_entity.type
_entity.pdbx_description
1 polymer ?
#
loop_
_entity_poly.entity_id
_entity_poly.type
_entity_poly.pdbx_seq_one_letter_code
_entity_poly.pdbx_strand_id
1 'polypeptide(L)'
;PKAPEAYELYRSRATNPDDKEMVEFRQKYGERIPITLLGCWDTVGSLGIPNLSPLLRFDKKVNEKYRFHDTSLSPIIEHGLHAVSIDEQRKVFDVTPMDKSHLSQTQVVREVWFPGVHGSVGGGSQEQSGLSDCALQWMIDSIGKIGLGLEFDSSAIPTGINLNYEIDFNNDLGIFKFTGRKLREISDNFDDLHESVIERWMKRQDYRPSNLAQKHGSRLNQLL
;
A
#
# COMPACT_ATOMS: atom_id res chain seq x y z
N PRO A 1 2.49 -20.65 23.13
CA PRO A 1 2.20 -19.54 22.18
C PRO A 1 0.68 -19.28 22.07
N LYS A 2 0.24 -18.04 22.29
CA LYS A 2 -1.18 -17.63 22.25
C LYS A 2 -1.61 -16.97 20.93
N ALA A 3 -0.72 -16.96 19.94
CA ALA A 3 -0.95 -16.31 18.64
C ALA A 3 -2.18 -16.82 17.87
N PRO A 4 -2.49 -18.14 17.81
CA PRO A 4 -3.70 -18.60 17.13
C PRO A 4 -4.99 -18.08 17.76
N GLU A 5 -5.08 -18.12 19.10
CA GLU A 5 -6.23 -17.60 19.87
C GLU A 5 -6.35 -16.08 19.72
N ALA A 6 -5.21 -15.35 19.76
CA ALA A 6 -5.18 -13.92 19.48
C ALA A 6 -5.71 -13.58 18.08
N TYR A 7 -5.38 -14.41 17.09
CA TYR A 7 -5.85 -14.25 15.72
C TYR A 7 -7.35 -14.54 15.58
N GLU A 8 -7.87 -15.56 16.26
CA GLU A 8 -9.31 -15.85 16.29
C GLU A 8 -10.10 -14.71 16.93
N LEU A 9 -9.62 -14.18 18.06
CA LEU A 9 -10.18 -13.02 18.74
C LEU A 9 -10.15 -11.77 17.85
N TYR A 10 -9.03 -11.47 17.18
CA TYR A 10 -8.93 -10.35 16.25
C TYR A 10 -9.92 -10.45 15.07
N ARG A 11 -10.20 -11.67 14.60
CA ARG A 11 -11.12 -11.91 13.48
C ARG A 11 -12.59 -12.02 13.91
N SER A 12 -12.85 -12.06 15.22
CA SER A 12 -14.20 -12.09 15.75
C SER A 12 -14.84 -10.72 15.59
N ARG A 13 -15.98 -10.67 14.89
CA ARG A 13 -16.79 -9.45 14.77
C ARG A 13 -17.64 -9.16 16.01
N ALA A 14 -17.67 -10.09 16.97
CA ALA A 14 -18.46 -9.95 18.19
C ALA A 14 -17.73 -9.16 19.28
N THR A 15 -16.45 -8.85 19.07
CA THR A 15 -15.57 -8.22 20.05
C THR A 15 -14.83 -7.03 19.44
N ASN A 16 -14.86 -5.89 20.11
CA ASN A 16 -14.05 -4.72 19.76
C ASN A 16 -12.67 -4.80 20.43
N PRO A 17 -11.62 -4.17 19.86
CA PRO A 17 -10.29 -4.14 20.47
C PRO A 17 -10.29 -3.63 21.92
N ASP A 18 -11.23 -2.75 22.28
CA ASP A 18 -11.34 -2.15 23.62
C ASP A 18 -12.26 -2.91 24.58
N ASP A 19 -12.86 -4.02 24.14
CA ASP A 19 -13.67 -4.86 25.01
C ASP A 19 -12.81 -5.46 26.12
N LYS A 20 -13.42 -5.61 27.31
CA LYS A 20 -12.74 -6.09 28.52
C LYS A 20 -11.97 -7.40 28.29
N GLU A 21 -12.58 -8.36 27.61
CA GLU A 21 -11.95 -9.65 27.26
C GLU A 21 -10.68 -9.47 26.42
N MET A 22 -10.72 -8.58 25.42
CA MET A 22 -9.59 -8.29 24.54
C MET A 22 -8.45 -7.58 25.28
N VAL A 23 -8.80 -6.64 26.16
CA VAL A 23 -7.83 -5.94 27.01
C VAL A 23 -7.16 -6.91 27.99
N GLU A 24 -7.94 -7.72 28.70
CA GLU A 24 -7.43 -8.71 29.65
C GLU A 24 -6.57 -9.76 28.94
N PHE A 25 -6.98 -10.23 27.76
CA PHE A 25 -6.20 -11.17 26.96
C PHE A 25 -4.83 -10.58 26.59
N ARG A 26 -4.79 -9.33 26.08
CA ARG A 26 -3.53 -8.65 25.74
C ARG A 26 -2.67 -8.38 26.97
N GLN A 27 -3.25 -8.02 28.11
CA GLN A 27 -2.49 -7.80 29.35
C GLN A 27 -1.88 -9.09 29.89
N LYS A 28 -2.60 -10.22 29.74
CA LYS A 28 -2.17 -11.50 30.28
C LYS A 28 -1.17 -12.24 29.38
N TYR A 29 -1.32 -12.12 28.07
CA TYR A 29 -0.57 -12.93 27.10
C TYR A 29 0.24 -12.12 26.08
N GLY A 30 0.04 -10.81 26.04
CA GLY A 30 0.72 -9.91 25.11
C GLY A 30 1.77 -9.06 25.82
N GLU A 31 2.74 -8.61 25.02
CA GLU A 31 3.69 -7.57 25.39
C GLU A 31 3.59 -6.47 24.34
N ARG A 32 3.55 -5.20 24.78
CA ARG A 32 3.56 -4.07 23.85
C ARG A 32 5.00 -3.74 23.48
N ILE A 33 5.47 -4.38 22.42
CA ILE A 33 6.77 -4.10 21.83
C ILE A 33 6.58 -2.98 20.78
N PRO A 34 7.24 -1.82 20.93
CA PRO A 34 7.23 -0.79 19.90
C PRO A 34 7.77 -1.33 18.58
N ILE A 35 7.14 -0.94 17.48
CA ILE A 35 7.60 -1.24 16.12
C ILE A 35 8.24 0.03 15.58
N THR A 36 9.57 0.07 15.52
CA THR A 36 10.30 1.25 15.05
C THR A 36 9.92 1.63 13.62
N LEU A 37 9.75 0.65 12.74
CA LEU A 37 9.46 0.89 11.32
C LEU A 37 8.51 -0.16 10.75
N LEU A 38 7.51 0.30 10.01
CA LEU A 38 6.70 -0.52 9.11
C LEU A 38 6.76 0.06 7.69
N GLY A 39 7.37 -0.69 6.77
CA GLY A 39 7.36 -0.39 5.33
C GLY A 39 6.36 -1.27 4.60
N CYS A 40 5.45 -0.66 3.85
CA CYS A 40 4.43 -1.34 3.06
C CYS A 40 4.51 -0.93 1.60
N TRP A 41 4.18 -1.88 0.72
CA TRP A 41 3.97 -1.64 -0.71
C TRP A 41 2.54 -1.99 -1.05
N ASP A 42 1.82 -0.99 -1.54
CA ASP A 42 0.52 -1.08 -2.18
C ASP A 42 -0.50 -1.96 -1.45
N THR A 43 -0.70 -1.67 -0.16
CA THR A 43 -1.54 -2.45 0.74
C THR A 43 -2.96 -2.56 0.18
N VAL A 44 -3.41 -3.78 -0.07
CA VAL A 44 -4.78 -4.06 -0.50
C VAL A 44 -5.60 -4.53 0.69
N GLY A 45 -6.71 -3.83 0.93
CA GLY A 45 -7.66 -4.22 1.95
C GLY A 45 -8.34 -5.50 1.51
N SER A 46 -7.99 -6.64 2.11
CA SER A 46 -8.39 -7.92 1.53
C SER A 46 -9.92 -8.02 1.42
N LEU A 47 -10.43 -7.86 0.20
CA LEU A 47 -11.82 -8.08 -0.17
C LEU A 47 -12.15 -9.58 -0.20
N GLY A 48 -11.37 -10.41 0.50
CA GLY A 48 -11.38 -11.87 0.45
C GLY A 48 -11.00 -12.43 -0.92
N ILE A 49 -11.25 -13.73 -1.13
CA ILE A 49 -11.02 -14.40 -2.42
C ILE A 49 -11.95 -13.74 -3.45
N PRO A 50 -11.43 -13.14 -4.52
CA PRO A 50 -12.28 -12.61 -5.58
C PRO A 50 -13.14 -13.74 -6.12
N ASN A 51 -14.45 -13.52 -6.29
CA ASN A 51 -15.38 -14.50 -6.88
C ASN A 51 -15.06 -14.70 -8.36
N LEU A 52 -13.97 -15.41 -8.66
CA LEU A 52 -13.40 -15.64 -9.99
C LEU A 52 -14.28 -16.52 -10.90
N SER A 53 -15.39 -17.04 -10.38
CA SER A 53 -16.38 -17.80 -11.13
C SER A 53 -17.80 -17.40 -10.69
N PRO A 54 -18.73 -17.09 -11.62
CA PRO A 54 -20.15 -16.93 -11.32
C PRO A 54 -20.79 -18.16 -10.66
N LEU A 55 -20.13 -19.33 -10.82
CA LEU A 55 -20.57 -20.62 -10.29
C LEU A 55 -20.14 -20.84 -8.83
N LEU A 56 -19.00 -20.27 -8.42
CA LEU A 56 -18.55 -20.29 -7.03
C LEU A 56 -18.89 -18.94 -6.39
N ARG A 57 -20.14 -18.80 -5.95
CA ARG A 57 -20.54 -17.70 -5.05
C ARG A 57 -19.92 -17.97 -3.67
N PHE A 58 -18.63 -17.68 -3.48
CA PHE A 58 -18.11 -17.57 -2.12
C PHE A 58 -18.81 -16.36 -1.49
N ASP A 59 -19.55 -16.65 -0.42
CA ASP A 59 -20.47 -15.72 0.22
C ASP A 59 -19.81 -14.40 0.61
N LYS A 60 -20.58 -13.31 0.54
CA LYS A 60 -20.21 -12.01 1.10
C LYS A 60 -19.69 -12.11 2.55
N LYS A 61 -20.17 -13.10 3.32
CA LYS A 61 -19.74 -13.39 4.70
C LYS A 61 -18.27 -13.81 4.82
N VAL A 62 -17.73 -14.54 3.85
CA VAL A 62 -16.32 -14.93 3.84
C VAL A 62 -15.48 -13.68 3.64
N ASN A 63 -15.78 -12.89 2.61
CA ASN A 63 -15.04 -11.65 2.28
C ASN A 63 -15.16 -10.57 3.36
N GLU A 64 -16.30 -10.50 4.05
CA GLU A 64 -16.48 -9.66 5.23
C GLU A 64 -15.53 -10.02 6.38
N LYS A 65 -15.24 -11.31 6.61
CA LYS A 65 -14.29 -11.78 7.64
C LYS A 65 -12.82 -11.40 7.35
N TYR A 66 -12.49 -10.93 6.14
CA TYR A 66 -11.13 -10.56 5.73
C TYR A 66 -10.94 -9.04 5.58
N ARG A 67 -12.01 -8.23 5.69
CA ARG A 67 -11.85 -6.78 5.66
C ARG A 67 -11.14 -6.32 6.93
N PHE A 68 -10.12 -5.48 6.79
CA PHE A 68 -9.45 -4.88 7.95
C PHE A 68 -10.48 -4.11 8.78
N HIS A 69 -10.46 -4.35 10.09
CA HIS A 69 -11.37 -3.73 11.06
C HIS A 69 -11.00 -2.27 11.35
N ASP A 70 -9.75 -1.91 11.15
CA ASP A 70 -9.18 -0.59 11.40
C ASP A 70 -8.13 -0.31 10.31
N THR A 71 -8.26 0.82 9.62
CA THR A 71 -7.26 1.28 8.63
C THR A 71 -6.27 2.27 9.26
N SER A 72 -6.50 2.69 10.50
CA SER A 72 -5.55 3.49 11.24
C SER A 72 -4.36 2.64 11.69
N LEU A 73 -3.17 3.21 11.56
CA LEU A 73 -1.95 2.58 11.97
C LEU A 73 -1.95 2.40 13.50
N SER A 74 -1.42 1.28 13.99
CA SER A 74 -1.32 1.06 15.44
C SER A 74 -0.42 2.13 16.07
N PRO A 75 -0.76 2.69 17.25
CA PRO A 75 0.05 3.71 17.91
C PRO A 75 1.42 3.19 18.40
N ILE A 76 1.64 1.87 18.38
CA ILE A 76 2.94 1.26 18.72
C ILE A 76 3.96 1.38 17.58
N ILE A 77 3.52 1.78 16.38
CA ILE A 77 4.40 1.95 15.22
C ILE A 77 4.94 3.38 15.26
N GLU A 78 6.27 3.53 15.22
CA GLU A 78 6.92 4.84 15.29
C GLU A 78 6.99 5.49 13.89
N HIS A 79 7.42 4.72 12.88
CA HIS A 79 7.52 5.16 11.49
C HIS A 79 6.72 4.24 10.55
N GLY A 80 5.75 4.80 9.83
CA GLY A 80 5.01 4.13 8.77
C GLY A 80 5.41 4.67 7.40
N LEU A 81 5.85 3.80 6.48
CA LEU A 81 6.16 4.14 5.10
C LEU A 81 5.26 3.33 4.17
N HIS A 82 4.59 3.97 3.22
CA HIS A 82 3.69 3.30 2.28
C HIS A 82 3.91 3.78 0.85
N ALA A 83 4.41 2.91 -0.03
CA ALA A 83 4.48 3.18 -1.45
C ALA A 83 3.18 2.70 -2.13
N VAL A 84 2.48 3.56 -2.86
CA VAL A 84 1.14 3.29 -3.41
C VAL A 84 1.10 3.49 -4.93
N SER A 85 0.41 2.61 -5.64
CA SER A 85 0.22 2.69 -7.09
C SER A 85 -0.93 3.62 -7.49
N ILE A 86 -0.70 4.47 -8.49
CA ILE A 86 -1.70 5.40 -9.03
C ILE A 86 -2.65 4.70 -10.01
N ASP A 87 -2.11 3.80 -10.83
CA ASP A 87 -2.77 3.32 -12.04
C ASP A 87 -3.48 1.97 -11.85
N GLU A 88 -3.48 1.38 -10.65
CA GLU A 88 -4.23 0.16 -10.38
C GLU A 88 -5.74 0.42 -10.42
N GLN A 89 -6.45 -0.30 -11.29
CA GLN A 89 -7.89 -0.11 -11.53
C GLN A 89 -8.75 -1.31 -11.16
N ARG A 90 -8.15 -2.46 -10.80
CA ARG A 90 -8.92 -3.63 -10.35
C ARG A 90 -9.54 -3.29 -9.00
N LYS A 91 -10.86 -3.28 -8.94
CA LYS A 91 -11.60 -2.92 -7.71
C LYS A 91 -11.22 -3.79 -6.50
N VAL A 92 -10.81 -5.04 -6.74
CA VAL A 92 -10.35 -5.95 -5.68
C VAL A 92 -8.94 -5.66 -5.17
N PHE A 93 -8.19 -4.79 -5.86
CA PHE A 93 -6.89 -4.24 -5.47
C PHE A 93 -7.02 -2.75 -5.09
N ASP A 94 -8.17 -2.36 -4.55
CA ASP A 94 -8.35 -1.02 -3.98
C ASP A 94 -7.40 -0.84 -2.79
N VAL A 95 -6.71 0.30 -2.76
CA VAL A 95 -5.71 0.59 -1.73
C VAL A 95 -6.38 0.77 -0.38
N THR A 96 -5.73 0.29 0.67
CA THR A 96 -6.00 0.69 2.05
C THR A 96 -4.97 1.75 2.43
N PRO A 97 -5.38 3.03 2.52
CA PRO A 97 -4.48 4.10 2.93
C PRO A 97 -3.89 3.84 4.31
N MET A 98 -2.68 4.34 4.53
CA MET A 98 -2.02 4.29 5.83
C MET A 98 -2.26 5.60 6.58
N ASP A 99 -3.20 5.59 7.51
CA ASP A 99 -3.50 6.78 8.32
C ASP A 99 -2.73 6.78 9.65
N LYS A 100 -2.24 7.95 10.06
CA LYS A 100 -1.66 8.13 11.39
C LYS A 100 -2.70 7.83 12.48
N SER A 101 -2.27 7.13 13.52
CA SER A 101 -3.07 6.89 14.71
C SER A 101 -3.45 8.20 15.39
N HIS A 102 -4.73 8.41 15.66
CA HIS A 102 -5.19 9.52 16.50
C HIS A 102 -4.68 9.43 17.96
N LEU A 103 -4.22 8.24 18.37
CA LEU A 103 -3.66 7.97 19.69
C LEU A 103 -2.16 8.23 19.79
N SER A 104 -1.48 8.56 18.68
CA SER A 104 -0.04 8.83 18.69
C SER A 104 0.27 10.25 18.23
N GLN A 105 0.98 11.00 19.08
CA GLN A 105 1.46 12.34 18.72
C GLN A 105 2.78 12.28 17.94
N THR A 106 3.63 11.29 18.24
CA THR A 106 5.00 11.19 17.73
C THR A 106 5.13 10.33 16.48
N GLN A 107 4.12 9.50 16.16
CA GLN A 107 4.15 8.66 14.96
C GLN A 107 4.32 9.49 13.70
N VAL A 108 5.24 9.07 12.83
CA VAL A 108 5.49 9.66 11.52
C VAL A 108 4.99 8.69 10.46
N VAL A 109 4.04 9.12 9.64
CA VAL A 109 3.50 8.33 8.53
C VAL A 109 3.77 9.06 7.23
N ARG A 110 4.30 8.34 6.24
CA ARG A 110 4.55 8.86 4.90
C ARG A 110 4.00 7.88 3.87
N GLU A 111 2.93 8.29 3.20
CA GLU A 111 2.37 7.60 2.04
C GLU A 111 2.77 8.35 0.78
N VAL A 112 3.34 7.66 -0.21
CA VAL A 112 3.82 8.25 -1.45
C VAL A 112 3.28 7.47 -2.66
N TRP A 113 2.83 8.22 -3.66
CA TRP A 113 2.16 7.72 -4.84
C TRP A 113 3.13 7.61 -6.02
N PHE A 114 3.11 6.46 -6.70
CA PHE A 114 3.99 6.06 -7.78
C PHE A 114 3.21 5.70 -9.05
N PRO A 115 3.80 5.92 -10.24
CA PRO A 115 3.18 5.49 -11.50
C PRO A 115 3.17 3.96 -11.63
N GLY A 116 2.17 3.44 -12.33
CA GLY A 116 2.00 2.03 -12.61
C GLY A 116 0.93 1.34 -11.76
N VAL A 117 0.77 0.04 -11.98
CA VAL A 117 -0.21 -0.83 -11.29
C VAL A 117 0.41 -1.48 -10.04
N HIS A 118 -0.33 -2.35 -9.33
CA HIS A 118 0.14 -2.99 -8.10
C HIS A 118 1.56 -3.59 -8.20
N GLY A 119 1.84 -4.35 -9.27
CA GLY A 119 3.16 -4.95 -9.51
C GLY A 119 4.24 -3.95 -9.95
N SER A 120 3.86 -2.78 -10.45
CA SER A 120 4.79 -1.70 -10.77
C SER A 120 5.29 -0.98 -9.52
N VAL A 121 4.69 -1.22 -8.35
CA VAL A 121 5.13 -0.65 -7.06
C VAL A 121 5.66 -1.75 -6.15
N GLY A 122 4.92 -2.84 -5.97
CA GLY A 122 5.34 -3.97 -5.14
C GLY A 122 6.35 -4.91 -5.80
N GLY A 123 6.59 -4.76 -7.10
CA GLY A 123 7.43 -5.67 -7.89
C GLY A 123 6.68 -6.93 -8.34
N GLY A 124 7.45 -7.92 -8.79
CA GLY A 124 6.93 -9.24 -9.20
C GLY A 124 6.96 -9.52 -10.70
N SER A 125 7.44 -8.60 -11.53
CA SER A 125 7.69 -8.83 -12.97
C SER A 125 8.91 -8.06 -13.45
N GLN A 126 9.78 -8.70 -14.24
CA GLN A 126 10.97 -8.06 -14.79
C GLN A 126 10.61 -6.96 -15.79
N GLU A 127 9.51 -7.11 -16.51
CA GLU A 127 9.03 -6.18 -17.53
C GLU A 127 8.62 -4.82 -16.96
N GLN A 128 8.31 -4.75 -15.67
CA GLN A 128 7.91 -3.52 -14.98
C GLN A 128 8.93 -3.10 -13.91
N SER A 129 10.09 -3.77 -13.84
CA SER A 129 11.03 -3.61 -12.72
C SER A 129 11.50 -2.17 -12.56
N GLY A 130 11.65 -1.44 -13.67
CA GLY A 130 12.07 -0.04 -13.61
C GLY A 130 11.12 0.90 -12.87
N LEU A 131 9.83 0.57 -12.78
CA LEU A 131 8.86 1.30 -11.96
C LEU A 131 8.94 0.87 -10.48
N SER A 132 9.04 -0.44 -10.22
CA SER A 132 9.11 -0.95 -8.85
C SER A 132 10.44 -0.60 -8.18
N ASP A 133 11.50 -0.47 -8.97
CA ASP A 133 12.81 0.01 -8.54
C ASP A 133 12.73 1.46 -8.05
N CYS A 134 11.83 2.28 -8.59
CA CYS A 134 11.58 3.62 -8.04
C CYS A 134 10.99 3.54 -6.62
N ALA A 135 9.99 2.67 -6.41
CA ALA A 135 9.38 2.50 -5.09
C ALA A 135 10.35 1.88 -4.08
N LEU A 136 11.18 0.93 -4.52
CA LEU A 136 12.22 0.32 -3.71
C LEU A 136 13.30 1.33 -3.33
N GLN A 137 13.83 2.11 -4.28
CA GLN A 137 14.83 3.14 -4.01
C GLN A 137 14.29 4.16 -2.99
N TRP A 138 13.05 4.62 -3.19
CA TRP A 138 12.40 5.52 -2.25
C TRP A 138 12.28 4.92 -0.84
N MET A 139 11.98 3.63 -0.72
CA MET A 139 11.90 2.95 0.57
C MET A 139 13.28 2.92 1.24
N ILE A 140 14.32 2.52 0.51
CA ILE A 140 15.71 2.48 1.02
C ILE A 140 16.13 3.88 1.50
N ASP A 141 15.91 4.91 0.69
CA ASP A 141 16.27 6.29 1.03
C ASP A 141 15.48 6.81 2.23
N SER A 142 14.19 6.47 2.32
CA SER A 142 13.33 6.87 3.42
C SER A 142 13.76 6.21 4.73
N ILE A 143 14.12 4.93 4.69
CA ILE A 143 14.67 4.20 5.84
C ILE A 143 16.02 4.80 6.27
N GLY A 144 16.91 5.08 5.30
CA GLY A 144 18.20 5.72 5.56
C GLY A 144 18.06 7.07 6.27
N LYS A 145 17.06 7.88 5.88
CA LYS A 145 16.76 9.18 6.50
C LYS A 145 16.27 9.09 7.95
N ILE A 146 15.70 7.96 8.37
CA ILE A 146 15.30 7.74 9.77
C ILE A 146 16.54 7.58 10.67
N GLY A 147 17.67 7.13 10.12
CA GLY A 147 18.93 7.02 10.86
C GLY A 147 18.99 5.81 11.80
N LEU A 148 18.34 4.70 11.43
CA LEU A 148 18.30 3.47 12.24
C LEU A 148 19.62 2.67 12.26
N GLY A 149 20.66 3.14 11.55
CA GLY A 149 21.92 2.40 11.41
C GLY A 149 21.79 1.10 10.61
N LEU A 150 20.75 0.99 9.77
CA LEU A 150 20.56 -0.14 8.86
C LEU A 150 21.38 0.07 7.58
N GLU A 151 22.07 -0.98 7.15
CA GLU A 151 22.74 -1.02 5.85
C GLU A 151 21.93 -1.85 4.87
N PHE A 152 21.84 -1.38 3.62
CA PHE A 152 21.18 -2.11 2.56
C PHE A 152 22.19 -3.02 1.85
N ASP A 153 21.96 -4.33 1.90
CA ASP A 153 22.74 -5.30 1.14
C ASP A 153 22.30 -5.30 -0.33
N SER A 154 23.03 -4.57 -1.18
CA SER A 154 22.76 -4.51 -2.61
C SER A 154 22.91 -5.85 -3.32
N SER A 155 23.63 -6.83 -2.75
CA SER A 155 23.77 -8.16 -3.35
C SER A 155 22.46 -8.96 -3.33
N ALA A 156 21.50 -8.59 -2.47
CA ALA A 156 20.16 -9.14 -2.46
C ALA A 156 19.35 -8.82 -3.74
N ILE A 157 19.84 -7.91 -4.58
CA ILE A 157 19.25 -7.55 -5.87
C ILE A 157 20.29 -7.76 -6.98
N PRO A 158 20.44 -8.99 -7.49
CA PRO A 158 21.46 -9.31 -8.48
C PRO A 158 21.35 -8.50 -9.78
N THR A 159 20.16 -8.00 -10.10
CA THR A 159 19.88 -7.15 -11.26
C THR A 159 20.27 -5.69 -11.03
N GLY A 160 20.55 -5.28 -9.79
CA GLY A 160 20.63 -3.89 -9.37
C GLY A 160 19.27 -3.19 -9.35
N ILE A 161 19.29 -1.92 -8.91
CA ILE A 161 18.14 -1.01 -8.93
C ILE A 161 18.26 -0.13 -10.18
N ASN A 162 17.40 -0.33 -11.17
CA ASN A 162 17.46 0.32 -12.48
C ASN A 162 16.20 1.13 -12.73
N LEU A 163 16.18 2.36 -12.19
CA LEU A 163 15.06 3.30 -12.31
C LEU A 163 14.70 3.54 -13.78
N ASN A 164 13.47 3.22 -14.17
CA ASN A 164 12.93 3.57 -15.48
C ASN A 164 11.44 3.87 -15.36
N TYR A 165 11.14 5.15 -15.14
CA TYR A 165 9.77 5.65 -15.02
C TYR A 165 9.07 5.87 -16.36
N GLU A 166 9.71 5.56 -17.50
CA GLU A 166 9.11 5.66 -18.84
C GLU A 166 8.60 4.31 -19.36
N ILE A 167 8.99 3.20 -18.73
CA ILE A 167 8.61 1.85 -19.16
C ILE A 167 7.09 1.67 -19.21
N ASP A 168 6.61 0.89 -20.17
CA ASP A 168 5.20 0.53 -20.24
C ASP A 168 4.81 -0.42 -19.10
N PHE A 169 3.55 -0.36 -18.69
CA PHE A 169 2.95 -1.32 -17.79
C PHE A 169 1.59 -1.75 -18.33
N ASN A 170 1.18 -2.97 -17.98
CA ASN A 170 -0.10 -3.51 -18.43
C ASN A 170 -1.18 -3.22 -17.38
N ASN A 171 -2.22 -2.48 -17.79
CA ASN A 171 -3.41 -2.21 -16.98
C ASN A 171 -4.65 -3.00 -17.45
N ASP A 172 -4.45 -4.10 -18.18
CA ASP A 172 -5.51 -5.05 -18.48
C ASP A 172 -5.92 -5.77 -17.20
N LEU A 173 -7.21 -5.66 -16.88
CA LEU A 173 -7.80 -6.33 -15.74
C LEU A 173 -7.81 -7.85 -15.90
N GLY A 174 -7.65 -8.37 -17.13
CA GLY A 174 -7.66 -9.80 -17.42
C GLY A 174 -8.91 -10.48 -16.86
N ILE A 175 -8.72 -11.52 -16.07
CA ILE A 175 -9.82 -12.22 -15.39
C ILE A 175 -10.60 -11.29 -14.46
N PHE A 176 -10.00 -10.28 -13.84
CA PHE A 176 -10.65 -9.40 -12.85
C PHE A 176 -11.69 -8.43 -13.43
N LYS A 177 -11.95 -8.43 -14.76
CA LYS A 177 -12.99 -7.60 -15.39
C LYS A 177 -14.36 -7.71 -14.70
N PHE A 178 -14.76 -8.91 -14.28
CA PHE A 178 -16.04 -9.14 -13.63
C PHE A 178 -16.11 -8.57 -12.18
N THR A 179 -14.97 -8.23 -11.57
CA THR A 179 -14.94 -7.61 -10.23
C THR A 179 -15.20 -6.11 -10.24
N GLY A 180 -15.14 -5.50 -11.43
CA GLY A 180 -15.34 -4.08 -11.66
C GLY A 180 -14.04 -3.26 -11.67
N ARG A 181 -14.18 -2.02 -12.14
CA ARG A 181 -13.12 -1.00 -12.14
C ARG A 181 -13.33 0.00 -11.02
N LYS A 182 -12.26 0.44 -10.39
CA LYS A 182 -12.24 1.59 -9.49
C LYS A 182 -10.93 2.34 -9.69
N LEU A 183 -11.03 3.63 -10.03
CA LEU A 183 -9.86 4.51 -9.98
C LEU A 183 -9.57 4.84 -8.52
N ARG A 184 -8.29 4.87 -8.17
CA ARG A 184 -7.87 5.21 -6.81
C ARG A 184 -7.99 6.71 -6.56
N GLU A 185 -8.39 7.05 -5.35
CA GLU A 185 -8.39 8.42 -4.88
C GLU A 185 -6.99 8.79 -4.42
N ILE A 186 -6.31 9.63 -5.20
CA ILE A 186 -4.96 10.10 -4.92
C ILE A 186 -5.01 11.19 -3.85
N SER A 187 -3.98 11.26 -3.01
CA SER A 187 -3.80 12.31 -2.00
C SER A 187 -4.03 13.72 -2.57
N ASP A 188 -4.66 14.60 -1.78
CA ASP A 188 -4.76 16.04 -2.05
C ASP A 188 -3.41 16.76 -2.02
N ASN A 189 -2.45 16.22 -1.28
CA ASN A 189 -1.13 16.81 -1.19
C ASN A 189 -0.27 16.39 -2.39
N PHE A 190 0.15 17.38 -3.19
CA PHE A 190 1.03 17.13 -4.33
C PHE A 190 2.39 16.57 -3.91
N ASP A 191 2.87 16.91 -2.72
CA ASP A 191 4.17 16.46 -2.23
C ASP A 191 4.17 14.97 -1.82
N ASP A 192 2.99 14.33 -1.83
CA ASP A 192 2.84 12.89 -1.70
C ASP A 192 3.03 12.17 -3.04
N LEU A 193 3.22 12.88 -4.17
CA LEU A 193 3.63 12.26 -5.43
C LEU A 193 5.14 12.04 -5.45
N HIS A 194 5.56 10.85 -5.86
CA HIS A 194 6.98 10.59 -6.11
C HIS A 194 7.47 11.36 -7.35
N GLU A 195 8.75 11.71 -7.39
CA GLU A 195 9.38 12.37 -8.56
C GLU A 195 9.18 11.60 -9.87
N SER A 196 9.10 10.26 -9.81
CA SER A 196 8.84 9.42 -10.98
C SER A 196 7.47 9.70 -11.62
N VAL A 197 6.48 10.17 -10.86
CA VAL A 197 5.18 10.60 -11.41
C VAL A 197 5.36 11.86 -12.27
N ILE A 198 6.15 12.81 -11.75
CA ILE A 198 6.42 14.10 -12.38
C ILE A 198 7.22 13.87 -13.67
N GLU A 199 8.33 13.15 -13.56
CA GLU A 199 9.20 12.80 -14.68
C GLU A 199 8.45 12.03 -15.77
N ARG A 200 7.61 11.04 -15.39
CA ARG A 200 6.79 10.31 -16.35
C ARG A 200 5.76 11.22 -17.03
N TRP A 201 5.08 12.10 -16.29
CA TRP A 201 4.13 13.06 -16.87
C TRP A 201 4.78 13.97 -17.92
N MET A 202 6.01 14.44 -17.63
CA MET A 202 6.77 15.32 -18.50
C MET A 202 7.27 14.63 -19.76
N LYS A 203 7.83 13.42 -19.62
CA LYS A 203 8.45 12.71 -20.76
C LYS A 203 7.46 11.92 -21.60
N ARG A 204 6.33 11.51 -21.01
CA ARG A 204 5.29 10.74 -21.70
C ARG A 204 4.02 11.55 -21.87
N GLN A 205 3.77 11.96 -23.11
CA GLN A 205 2.54 12.67 -23.48
C GLN A 205 1.29 11.80 -23.35
N ASP A 206 1.44 10.47 -23.46
CA ASP A 206 0.34 9.51 -23.35
C ASP A 206 0.03 9.08 -21.91
N TYR A 207 0.88 9.44 -20.94
CA TYR A 207 0.62 9.19 -19.53
C TYR A 207 -0.25 10.29 -18.92
N ARG A 208 -1.58 10.18 -19.10
CA ARG A 208 -2.58 11.12 -18.54
C ARG A 208 -3.72 10.37 -17.82
N PRO A 209 -3.44 9.56 -16.78
CA PRO A 209 -4.48 8.83 -16.08
C PRO A 209 -5.47 9.82 -15.45
N SER A 210 -6.77 9.55 -15.57
CA SER A 210 -7.82 10.54 -15.31
C SER A 210 -7.89 10.96 -13.84
N ASN A 211 -7.63 10.06 -12.90
CA ASN A 211 -7.55 10.39 -11.47
C ASN A 211 -6.40 11.37 -11.18
N LEU A 212 -5.21 11.13 -11.72
CA LEU A 212 -4.07 12.03 -11.58
C LEU A 212 -4.30 13.36 -12.31
N ALA A 213 -4.82 13.32 -13.53
CA ALA A 213 -5.06 14.52 -14.33
C ALA A 213 -6.10 15.43 -13.68
N GLN A 214 -7.17 14.86 -13.11
CA GLN A 214 -8.18 15.61 -12.37
C GLN A 214 -7.63 16.19 -11.07
N LYS A 215 -6.82 15.41 -10.33
CA LYS A 215 -6.30 15.82 -9.02
C LYS A 215 -5.17 16.85 -9.11
N HIS A 216 -4.17 16.57 -9.95
CA HIS A 216 -2.90 17.28 -9.97
C HIS A 216 -2.48 17.77 -11.37
N GLY A 217 -3.28 17.50 -12.41
CA GLY A 217 -2.92 17.79 -13.80
C GLY A 217 -2.60 19.26 -14.07
N SER A 218 -3.29 20.21 -13.43
CA SER A 218 -2.96 21.64 -13.58
C SER A 218 -1.57 21.97 -13.04
N ARG A 219 -1.17 21.39 -11.90
CA ARG A 219 0.16 21.64 -11.31
C ARG A 219 1.24 20.89 -12.08
N LEU A 220 0.97 19.66 -12.52
CA LEU A 220 1.89 18.90 -13.38
C LEU A 220 2.14 19.59 -14.72
N ASN A 221 1.13 20.20 -15.33
CA ASN A 221 1.28 20.93 -16.59
C ASN A 221 2.06 22.25 -16.45
N GLN A 222 2.16 22.83 -15.26
CA GLN A 222 3.01 24.00 -15.01
C GLN A 222 4.50 23.65 -14.93
N LEU A 223 4.84 22.36 -14.81
CA LEU A 223 6.21 21.85 -14.77
C LEU A 223 6.72 21.44 -16.16
N LEU A 224 5.85 21.42 -17.17
CA LEU A 224 6.19 21.19 -18.59
C LEU A 224 6.90 22.40 -19.19
#